data_AF-A0A3R0Y150-F1
#
_entry.id   AF-A0A3R0Y150-F1
#
_cell.length_a   1.000
_cell.length_b   1.000
_cell.length_c   1.000
_cell.angle_alpha   90.00
_cell.angle_beta   90.00
_cell.angle_gamma   90.00
#
_symmetry.space_group_name_H-M   'P 1'
#
loop_
_entity.id
_entity.type
_entity.pdbx_description
1 polymer ?
#
loop_
_entity_poly.entity_id
_entity_poly.type
_entity_poly.pdbx_seq_one_letter_code
_entity_poly.pdbx_strand_id
1 'polypeptide(L)' 'MDGENNIVPMDNAGLIALAEAIEQAMFEKGMQINQRQLQMKAEVEFLTMLEAVRSYMVGWPG' A
#
# COMPACT_ATOMS: atom_id res chain seq x y z
N MET A 1 -1.84 15.69 38.78
CA MET A 1 -2.15 16.42 37.54
C MET A 1 -3.12 15.51 36.80
N ASP A 2 -4.38 15.92 36.79
CA ASP A 2 -5.48 15.17 36.19
C ASP A 2 -5.21 15.01 34.69
N GLY A 3 -5.42 13.82 34.15
CA GLY A 3 -5.11 13.53 32.75
C GLY A 3 -6.04 14.35 31.87
N GLU A 4 -5.50 15.36 31.18
CA GLU A 4 -6.18 16.12 30.13
C GLU A 4 -6.54 15.19 28.97
N ASN A 5 -7.59 14.38 29.14
CA ASN A 5 -8.12 13.54 28.10
C ASN A 5 -9.04 14.41 27.23
N ASN A 6 -8.53 14.85 26.09
CA ASN A 6 -9.33 15.60 25.12
C ASN A 6 -10.32 14.65 24.45
N ILE A 7 -11.59 14.69 24.87
CA ILE A 7 -12.67 13.96 24.20
C ILE A 7 -12.88 14.67 22.86
N VAL A 8 -12.30 14.13 21.79
CA VAL A 8 -12.62 14.56 20.43
C VAL A 8 -14.03 14.04 20.12
N PRO A 9 -15.03 14.91 19.96
CA PRO A 9 -16.38 14.47 19.64
C PRO A 9 -16.36 13.78 18.28
N MET A 10 -16.75 12.51 18.26
CA MET A 10 -16.91 11.72 17.04
C MET A 10 -18.40 11.60 16.77
N ASP A 11 -18.87 12.26 15.72
CA ASP A 11 -20.25 12.18 15.27
C ASP A 11 -20.39 11.17 14.10
N ASN A 12 -21.64 10.87 13.74
CA ASN A 12 -21.93 9.96 12.64
C ASN A 12 -21.30 10.42 11.32
N ALA A 13 -21.24 11.73 11.08
CA ALA A 13 -20.64 12.29 9.87
C ALA A 13 -19.12 12.04 9.81
N GLY A 14 -18.42 12.22 10.93
CA GLY A 14 -17.00 11.92 11.06
C GLY A 14 -16.69 10.44 10.88
N LEU A 15 -17.56 9.55 11.36
CA LEU A 15 -17.39 8.09 11.17
C LEU A 15 -17.53 7.69 9.70
N ILE A 16 -18.48 8.29 8.99
CA ILE A 16 -18.69 8.06 7.56
C ILE A 16 -17.48 8.58 6.78
N ALA A 17 -17.04 9.81 7.03
CA ALA A 17 -15.88 10.40 6.35
C ALA A 17 -14.60 9.59 6.59
N LEU A 18 -14.39 9.07 7.81
CA LEU A 18 -13.27 8.18 8.12
C LEU A 18 -13.35 6.87 7.34
N ALA A 19 -14.53 6.25 7.26
CA ALA A 19 -14.72 5.01 6.51
C ALA A 19 -14.42 5.20 5.01
N GLU A 20 -14.91 6.29 4.41
CA GLU A 20 -14.64 6.65 3.01
C GLU A 20 -13.14 6.88 2.78
N ALA A 21 -12.45 7.58 3.68
CA ALA A 21 -11.02 7.81 3.59
C ALA A 21 -10.22 6.50 3.68
N ILE A 22 -10.63 5.57 4.56
CA ILE A 22 -10.02 4.25 4.66
C ILE A 22 -10.25 3.43 3.37
N GLU A 23 -11.47 3.44 2.83
CA GLU A 23 -11.79 2.75 1.59
C GLU A 23 -10.92 3.27 0.43
N GLN A 24 -10.85 4.60 0.28
CA GLN A 24 -10.03 5.24 -0.74
C GLN A 24 -8.54 4.88 -0.58
N ALA A 25 -8.00 4.92 0.64
CA ALA A 25 -6.62 4.58 0.91
C ALA A 25 -6.31 3.10 0.61
N MET A 26 -7.23 2.19 0.96
CA MET A 26 -7.10 0.77 0.63
C MET A 26 -7.15 0.53 -0.88
N PHE A 27 -8.05 1.22 -1.59
CA PHE A 27 -8.13 1.13 -3.05
C PHE A 27 -6.82 1.59 -3.71
N GLU A 28 -6.31 2.75 -3.32
CA GLU A 28 -5.05 3.29 -3.85
C GLU A 28 -3.87 2.34 -3.57
N LYS A 29 -3.78 1.80 -2.35
CA LYS A 29 -2.74 0.81 -2.02
C LYS A 29 -2.90 -0.48 -2.81
N GLY A 30 -4.13 -0.96 -3.00
CA GLY A 30 -4.42 -2.13 -3.84
C GLY A 30 -3.95 -1.94 -5.28
N MET A 31 -4.20 -0.77 -5.87
CA MET A 31 -3.71 -0.39 -7.20
C MET A 31 -2.18 -0.39 -7.29
N GLN A 32 -1.50 0.21 -6.31
CA GLN A 32 -0.02 0.23 -6.24
C GLN A 32 0.56 -1.19 -6.18
N ILE A 33 -0.04 -2.08 -5.38
CA ILE A 33 0.37 -3.48 -5.27
C ILE A 33 0.15 -4.21 -6.60
N ASN A 34 -1.01 -4.05 -7.22
CA ASN A 34 -1.30 -4.69 -8.50
C ASN A 34 -0.31 -4.25 -9.59
N GLN A 35 -0.03 -2.95 -9.69
CA GLN A 35 0.94 -2.43 -10.64
C GLN A 35 2.33 -3.01 -10.42
N ARG A 36 2.80 -3.12 -9.18
CA ARG A 36 4.09 -3.77 -8.88
C ARG A 36 4.08 -5.25 -9.23
N GLN A 37 3.00 -5.98 -8.95
CA GLN A 37 2.88 -7.39 -9.34
C GLN A 37 2.97 -7.57 -10.86
N LEU A 38 2.35 -6.68 -11.65
CA LEU A 38 2.47 -6.69 -13.11
C LEU A 38 3.91 -6.41 -13.57
N GLN A 39 4.58 -5.43 -12.96
CA GLN A 39 6.00 -5.14 -13.25
C GLN A 39 6.89 -6.34 -12.92
N MET A 40 6.74 -6.94 -11.74
CA MET A 40 7.48 -8.14 -11.35
C MET A 40 7.25 -9.29 -12.33
N LYS A 41 6.00 -9.49 -12.77
CA LYS A 41 5.69 -10.51 -13.77
C LYS A 41 6.45 -10.27 -15.07
N ALA A 42 6.43 -9.04 -15.58
CA ALA A 42 7.18 -8.69 -16.78
C ALA A 42 8.69 -8.86 -16.58
N GLU A 43 9.25 -8.36 -15.47
CA GLU A 43 10.67 -8.50 -15.13
C GLU A 43 11.10 -9.97 -15.13
N VAL A 44 10.31 -10.85 -14.49
CA VAL A 44 10.55 -12.30 -14.46
C VAL A 44 10.50 -12.93 -15.86
N GLU A 45 9.54 -12.54 -16.70
CA GLU A 45 9.44 -13.01 -18.09
C GLU A 45 10.69 -12.66 -18.92
N PHE A 46 11.38 -11.56 -18.59
CA PHE A 46 12.64 -11.16 -19.25
C PHE A 46 13.89 -11.87 -18.72
N LEU A 47 13.82 -12.62 -17.61
CA LEU A 47 14.96 -13.33 -17.01
C LEU A 47 15.33 -14.62 -17.76
N THR A 48 15.74 -14.47 -19.02
CA THR A 48 16.09 -15.60 -19.91
C THR A 48 17.55 -16.03 -19.83
N MET A 49 18.40 -15.26 -19.14
CA MET A 49 19.85 -15.50 -19.00
C MET A 49 20.26 -15.61 -17.52
N LEU A 50 21.20 -16.51 -17.21
CA LEU A 50 21.64 -16.79 -15.83
C LEU A 50 22.12 -15.54 -15.07
N GLU A 51 22.80 -14.63 -15.76
CA GLU A 51 23.28 -13.36 -15.18
C GLU A 51 22.13 -12.41 -14.81
N ALA A 52 21.11 -12.32 -15.66
CA ALA A 52 19.91 -11.53 -15.38
C ALA A 52 19.15 -12.11 -14.18
N VAL A 53 18.99 -13.44 -14.12
CA VAL A 53 18.37 -14.13 -12.99
C VAL A 53 19.09 -13.82 -11.67
N ARG A 54 20.43 -13.87 -11.66
CA ARG A 54 21.25 -13.58 -10.47
C ARG A 54 21.17 -12.13 -10.01
N SER A 55 20.84 -11.21 -10.90
CA SER A 55 20.82 -9.76 -10.63
C SER A 55 19.43 -9.24 -10.26
N TYR A 56 18.39 -10.09 -10.31
CA TYR A 56 17.02 -9.70 -10.02
C TYR A 56 16.80 -9.46 -8.52
N MET A 57 16.37 -8.25 -8.14
CA MET A 57 16.07 -7.90 -6.75
C MET A 57 14.60 -8.19 -6.41
N VAL A 58 14.39 -9.06 -5.43
CA VAL A 58 13.05 -9.40 -4.94
C VAL A 58 12.54 -8.33 -3.99
N GLY A 59 11.31 -7.85 -4.21
CA GLY A 59 10.64 -6.90 -3.31
C GLY A 59 10.60 -5.47 -3.84
N TRP A 60 10.59 -4.50 -2.93
CA TRP A 60 10.56 -3.07 -3.24
C TRP A 60 11.99 -2.51 -3.20
N PRO A 61 12.41 -1.70 -4.18
CA PRO A 61 13.55 -0.82 -3.98
C PRO A 61 13.19 0.16 -2.86
N GLY A 62 14.03 0.22 -1.83
CA GLY A 62 13.87 1.13 -0.71
C GLY A 62 14.05 2.60 -1.09
#